data_AF-A0A7K5LJQ4-F1
#
_entry.id   AF-A0A7K5LJQ4-F1
#
_cell.length_a   1.000
_cell.length_b   1.000
_cell.length_c   1.000
_cell.angle_alpha   90.00
_cell.angle_beta   90.00
_cell.angle_gamma   90.00
#
_symmetry.space_group_name_H-M   'P 1'
#
loop_
_entity.id
_entity.type
_entity.pdbx_description
1 polymer ?
#
loop_
_entity_poly.entity_id
_entity_poly.type
_entity_poly.pdbx_seq_one_letter_code
_entity_poly.pdbx_strand_id
1 'polypeptide(L)'
;MGGGGSTRRVTFEADENENITVVKGVRLSDSVIDRMKEPSSPGRQHRGAGAVNDEELKKRIAEELALERARRDSEAQKRRLFGKLLERERISSNEHLTRAILRERAATEEERQKAQRFARQLEEKERELKKHDAYYKEQLARLEERSAQFYKVTTEQYQKAADEVSARFK
;
A
#
# COMPACT_ATOMS: atom_id res chain seq x y z
N MET A 1 10.07 34.15 -17.03
CA MET A 1 10.91 35.17 -16.37
C MET A 1 10.72 35.04 -14.86
N GLY A 2 11.70 34.87 -13.99
CA GLY A 2 13.12 34.54 -14.11
C GLY A 2 13.48 33.84 -12.79
N GLY A 3 13.97 32.61 -12.87
CA GLY A 3 14.44 31.86 -11.71
C GLY A 3 15.81 32.37 -11.28
N GLY A 4 15.89 32.95 -10.10
CA GLY A 4 17.14 33.31 -9.43
C GLY A 4 17.28 32.53 -8.13
N GLY A 5 17.59 31.24 -8.21
CA GLY A 5 17.91 30.42 -7.04
C GLY A 5 19.28 30.79 -6.49
N SER A 6 19.36 31.81 -5.63
CA SER A 6 20.58 32.10 -4.86
C SER A 6 20.67 31.10 -3.71
N THR A 7 21.38 29.99 -3.94
CA THR A 7 21.62 28.96 -2.92
C THR A 7 22.70 29.46 -1.96
N ARG A 8 22.35 30.36 -1.04
CA ARG A 8 23.23 30.71 0.09
C ARG A 8 23.17 29.60 1.13
N ARG A 9 24.34 29.06 1.49
CA ARG A 9 24.47 28.15 2.63
C ARG A 9 24.34 28.96 3.91
N VAL A 10 23.41 28.56 4.78
CA VAL A 10 23.17 29.17 6.09
C VAL A 10 23.11 28.04 7.10
N THR A 11 23.77 28.20 8.24
CA THR A 11 23.72 27.26 9.37
C THR A 11 22.57 27.66 10.30
N PHE A 12 21.73 26.71 10.69
CA PHE A 12 20.63 26.92 11.63
C PHE A 12 21.06 26.45 13.02
N GLU A 13 20.68 27.19 14.06
CA GLU A 13 20.75 26.74 15.44
C GLU A 13 19.38 26.18 15.83
N ALA A 14 19.37 24.97 16.40
CA ALA A 14 18.16 24.34 16.90
C ALA A 14 17.90 24.81 18.35
N ASP A 15 16.63 24.93 18.72
CA ASP A 15 16.25 25.27 20.09
C ASP A 15 16.41 24.08 21.06
N GLU A 16 16.09 24.28 22.33
CA GLU A 16 16.22 23.28 23.41
C GLU A 16 15.40 22.00 23.17
N ASN A 17 14.43 22.04 22.24
CA ASN A 17 13.61 20.90 21.84
C ASN A 17 13.99 20.36 20.46
N GLU A 18 15.20 20.68 19.98
CA GLU A 18 15.73 20.31 18.66
C GLU A 18 14.89 20.84 17.47
N ASN A 19 14.05 21.86 17.68
CA ASN A 19 13.24 22.43 16.60
C ASN A 19 13.99 23.57 15.90
N ILE A 20 13.83 23.64 14.58
CA ILE A 20 14.36 24.73 13.76
C ILE A 20 13.17 25.57 13.27
N THR A 21 13.17 26.87 13.60
CA THR A 21 12.18 27.81 13.08
C THR A 21 12.76 28.63 11.93
N VAL A 22 12.10 28.62 10.77
CA VAL A 22 12.52 29.39 9.59
C VAL A 22 11.41 30.37 9.21
N VAL A 23 11.72 31.66 9.23
CA VAL A 23 10.77 32.71 8.84
C VAL A 23 10.92 32.99 7.34
N LYS A 24 9.89 32.65 6.56
CA LYS A 24 9.85 32.94 5.12
C LYS A 24 9.24 34.31 4.87
N GLY A 25 10.08 35.31 4.63
CA GLY A 25 9.64 36.65 4.23
C GLY A 25 9.37 36.75 2.72
N VAL A 26 8.45 37.64 2.33
CA VAL A 26 8.28 38.10 0.94
C VAL A 26 9.08 39.38 0.77
N ARG A 27 10.00 39.41 -0.20
CA ARG A 27 10.75 40.62 -0.52
C ARG A 27 9.88 41.52 -1.41
N LEU A 28 9.60 42.74 -0.95
CA LEU A 28 8.95 43.76 -1.77
C LEU A 28 9.88 44.17 -2.92
N SER A 29 9.31 44.47 -4.09
CA SER A 29 10.08 45.00 -5.20
C SER A 29 10.60 46.40 -4.88
N ASP A 30 11.74 46.78 -5.47
CA ASP A 30 12.34 48.11 -5.24
C ASP A 30 11.34 49.25 -5.56
N SER A 31 10.47 49.06 -6.55
CA SER A 31 9.37 49.99 -6.90
C SER A 31 8.26 50.15 -5.85
N VAL A 32 8.09 49.18 -4.95
CA VAL A 32 7.17 49.27 -3.80
C VAL A 32 7.90 49.90 -2.62
N ILE A 33 9.17 49.57 -2.44
CA ILE A 33 10.03 50.13 -1.39
C ILE A 33 10.18 51.65 -1.60
N ASP A 34 10.50 52.12 -2.80
CA ASP A 34 10.66 53.54 -3.09
C ASP A 34 9.35 54.33 -2.88
N ARG A 35 8.22 53.75 -3.26
CA ARG A 35 6.88 54.34 -3.02
C ARG A 35 6.50 54.44 -1.55
N MET A 36 6.97 53.50 -0.73
CA MET A 36 6.77 53.56 0.72
C MET A 36 7.75 54.54 1.40
N LYS A 37 8.84 54.87 0.70
CA LYS A 37 9.89 55.77 1.20
C LYS A 37 9.59 57.24 0.89
N GLU A 38 8.82 57.53 -0.16
CA GLU A 38 8.34 58.88 -0.46
C GLU A 38 6.94 59.12 0.12
N PRO A 39 6.69 60.22 0.87
CA PRO A 39 5.34 60.58 1.29
C PRO A 39 4.52 60.96 0.05
N SER A 40 3.47 60.19 -0.23
CA SER A 40 2.53 60.45 -1.32
C SER A 40 1.89 61.83 -1.18
N SER A 41 2.24 62.75 -2.10
CA SER A 41 1.51 64.00 -2.27
C SER A 41 0.15 63.72 -2.93
N PRO A 42 -0.98 64.18 -2.37
CA PRO A 42 -2.29 63.89 -2.94
C PRO A 42 -2.55 64.81 -4.13
N GLY A 43 -2.25 64.33 -5.33
CA GLY A 43 -2.65 64.92 -6.61
C GLY A 43 -4.13 64.74 -6.88
N ARG A 44 -4.91 65.73 -6.46
CA ARG A 44 -6.31 66.02 -6.77
C ARG A 44 -6.64 65.91 -8.28
N GLN A 45 -7.63 65.09 -8.67
CA GLN A 45 -8.42 65.31 -9.89
C GLN A 45 -9.92 64.94 -9.72
N HIS A 46 -10.72 66.01 -9.64
CA HIS A 46 -12.10 66.21 -10.11
C HIS A 46 -13.18 65.12 -9.94
N ARG A 47 -14.06 65.34 -8.94
CA ARG A 47 -15.47 64.92 -8.99
C ARG A 47 -16.23 65.86 -9.95
N GLY A 48 -16.80 65.28 -11.02
CA GLY A 48 -17.96 65.87 -11.70
C GLY A 48 -19.23 65.39 -11.02
N ALA A 49 -19.88 66.26 -10.24
CA ALA A 49 -21.20 66.01 -9.69
C ALA A 49 -22.25 66.39 -10.76
N GLY A 50 -22.60 65.44 -11.63
CA GLY A 50 -23.85 65.50 -12.37
C GLY A 50 -24.99 65.07 -11.44
N ALA A 51 -26.09 65.83 -11.41
CA ALA A 51 -27.30 65.45 -10.69
C ALA A 51 -27.74 64.07 -11.18
N VAL A 52 -27.57 63.04 -10.35
CA VAL A 52 -27.94 61.68 -10.69
C VAL A 52 -29.45 61.57 -10.51
N ASN A 53 -30.16 61.24 -11.58
CA ASN A 53 -31.61 61.06 -11.57
C ASN A 53 -31.95 59.87 -10.63
N ASP A 54 -32.69 60.13 -9.54
CA ASP A 54 -32.97 59.14 -8.50
C ASP A 54 -33.66 57.86 -9.04
N GLU A 55 -34.45 57.99 -10.10
CA GLU A 55 -35.10 56.86 -10.76
C GLU A 55 -34.11 55.96 -11.54
N GLU A 56 -33.07 56.54 -12.14
CA GLU A 56 -32.02 55.75 -12.80
C GLU A 56 -31.16 54.99 -11.79
N LEU A 57 -30.90 55.59 -10.61
CA LEU A 57 -30.23 54.93 -9.50
C LEU A 57 -31.06 53.73 -8.97
N LYS A 58 -32.35 53.92 -8.73
CA LYS A 58 -33.24 52.83 -8.30
C LYS A 58 -33.30 51.70 -9.32
N LYS A 59 -33.37 52.03 -10.63
CA LYS A 59 -33.38 51.05 -11.70
C LYS A 59 -32.07 50.25 -11.76
N ARG A 60 -30.91 50.90 -11.62
CA ARG A 60 -29.60 50.22 -11.56
C ARG A 60 -29.48 49.31 -10.35
N ILE A 61 -29.95 49.73 -9.18
CA ILE A 61 -29.97 48.90 -7.97
C ILE A 61 -30.86 47.66 -8.16
N ALA A 62 -32.05 47.83 -8.76
CA ALA A 62 -32.96 46.72 -9.03
C ALA A 62 -32.38 45.73 -10.05
N GLU A 63 -31.73 46.24 -11.10
CA GLU A 63 -31.04 45.43 -12.11
C GLU A 63 -29.83 44.69 -11.52
N GLU A 64 -29.02 45.35 -10.71
CA GLU A 64 -27.89 44.74 -10.01
C GLU A 64 -28.35 43.64 -9.04
N LEU A 65 -29.43 43.87 -8.28
CA LEU A 65 -30.03 42.87 -7.41
C LEU A 65 -30.58 41.65 -8.19
N ALA A 66 -31.17 41.88 -9.37
CA ALA A 66 -31.66 40.82 -10.24
C ALA A 66 -30.52 39.96 -10.82
N LEU A 67 -29.43 40.61 -11.25
CA LEU A 67 -28.22 39.92 -11.71
C LEU A 67 -27.55 39.13 -10.59
N GLU A 68 -27.48 39.67 -9.36
CA GLU A 68 -26.93 38.97 -8.23
C GLU A 68 -27.77 37.73 -7.86
N ARG A 69 -29.10 37.84 -7.90
CA ARG A 69 -30.01 36.70 -7.71
C ARG A 69 -29.82 35.64 -8.79
N ALA A 70 -29.78 36.03 -10.06
CA ALA A 70 -29.52 35.11 -11.17
C ALA A 70 -28.16 34.41 -11.04
N ARG A 71 -27.13 35.14 -10.58
CA ARG A 71 -25.81 34.57 -10.28
C ARG A 71 -25.89 33.53 -9.17
N ARG A 72 -26.53 33.86 -8.03
CA ARG A 72 -26.71 32.93 -6.90
C ARG A 72 -27.47 31.67 -7.32
N ASP A 73 -28.52 31.81 -8.13
CA ASP A 73 -29.30 30.67 -8.63
C ASP A 73 -28.46 29.80 -9.57
N SER A 74 -27.66 30.40 -10.46
CA SER A 74 -26.74 29.66 -11.33
C SER A 74 -25.65 28.92 -10.53
N GLU A 75 -25.13 29.54 -9.47
CA GLU A 75 -24.15 28.93 -8.58
C GLU A 75 -24.78 27.79 -7.76
N ALA A 76 -26.00 27.96 -7.27
CA ALA A 76 -26.76 26.92 -6.59
C ALA A 76 -27.07 25.74 -7.52
N GLN A 77 -27.44 26.00 -8.77
CA GLN A 77 -27.65 24.95 -9.78
C GLN A 77 -26.36 24.20 -10.10
N LYS A 78 -25.23 24.91 -10.27
CA LYS A 78 -23.91 24.29 -10.43
C LYS A 78 -23.58 23.39 -9.23
N ARG A 79 -23.72 23.88 -7.99
CA ARG A 79 -23.48 23.08 -6.77
C ARG A 79 -24.34 21.81 -6.73
N ARG A 80 -25.62 21.90 -7.11
CA ARG A 80 -26.52 20.72 -7.19
C ARG A 80 -26.05 19.72 -8.24
N LEU A 81 -25.63 20.16 -9.42
CA LEU A 81 -25.14 19.28 -10.49
C LEU A 81 -23.82 18.61 -10.11
N PHE A 82 -22.88 19.37 -9.55
CA PHE A 82 -21.63 18.83 -9.02
C PHE A 82 -21.88 17.78 -7.93
N GLY A 83 -22.80 18.04 -7.00
CA GLY A 83 -23.17 17.05 -5.98
C GLY A 83 -23.71 15.74 -6.59
N LYS A 84 -24.58 15.83 -7.60
CA LYS A 84 -25.10 14.64 -8.30
C LYS A 84 -24.02 13.88 -9.05
N LEU A 85 -23.07 14.59 -9.68
CA LEU A 85 -21.97 13.97 -10.41
C LEU A 85 -21.01 13.24 -9.46
N LEU A 86 -20.62 13.89 -8.36
CA LEU A 86 -19.78 13.29 -7.32
C LEU A 86 -20.43 12.05 -6.70
N GLU A 87 -21.74 12.09 -6.45
CA GLU A 87 -22.44 10.93 -5.90
C GLU A 87 -22.45 9.76 -6.90
N ARG A 88 -22.71 10.04 -8.19
CA ARG A 88 -22.63 9.03 -9.26
C ARG A 88 -21.24 8.43 -9.41
N GLU A 89 -20.21 9.27 -9.37
CA GLU A 89 -18.81 8.84 -9.42
C GLU A 89 -18.46 7.96 -8.23
N ARG A 90 -18.87 8.36 -7.02
CA ARG A 90 -18.67 7.58 -5.79
C ARG A 90 -19.36 6.21 -5.87
N ILE A 91 -20.62 6.17 -6.34
CA ILE A 91 -21.36 4.91 -6.51
C ILE A 91 -20.66 4.02 -7.54
N SER A 92 -20.32 4.57 -8.71
CA SER A 92 -19.64 3.81 -9.78
C SER A 92 -18.29 3.25 -9.33
N SER A 93 -17.51 4.07 -8.61
CA SER A 93 -16.22 3.66 -8.05
C SER A 93 -16.39 2.57 -6.98
N ASN A 94 -17.35 2.73 -6.06
CA ASN A 94 -17.65 1.71 -5.05
C ASN A 94 -18.13 0.39 -5.68
N GLU A 95 -18.96 0.43 -6.72
CA GLU A 95 -19.37 -0.77 -7.45
C GLU A 95 -18.20 -1.43 -8.18
N HIS A 96 -17.28 -0.64 -8.75
CA HIS A 96 -16.09 -1.16 -9.39
C HIS A 96 -15.17 -1.84 -8.38
N LEU A 97 -14.93 -1.20 -7.23
CA LEU A 97 -14.17 -1.75 -6.12
C LEU A 97 -14.80 -3.06 -5.62
N THR A 98 -16.11 -3.07 -5.40
CA THR A 98 -16.84 -4.27 -4.95
C THR A 98 -16.68 -5.42 -5.95
N ARG A 99 -16.81 -5.14 -7.25
CA ARG A 99 -16.59 -6.14 -8.31
C ARG A 99 -15.16 -6.65 -8.36
N ALA A 100 -14.16 -5.77 -8.19
CA ALA A 100 -12.76 -6.15 -8.15
C ALA A 100 -12.45 -7.08 -6.97
N ILE A 101 -12.92 -6.73 -5.77
CA ILE A 101 -12.77 -7.56 -4.56
C ILE A 101 -13.39 -8.94 -4.75
N LEU A 102 -14.60 -9.02 -5.32
CA LEU A 102 -15.25 -10.32 -5.55
C LEU A 102 -14.50 -11.19 -6.55
N ARG A 103 -13.95 -10.61 -7.63
CA ARG A 103 -13.13 -11.35 -8.60
C ARG A 103 -11.84 -11.85 -7.98
N GLU A 104 -11.16 -11.01 -7.20
CA GLU A 104 -9.93 -11.38 -6.49
C GLU A 104 -10.19 -12.52 -5.49
N ARG A 105 -11.26 -12.42 -4.70
CA ARG A 105 -11.68 -13.49 -3.78
C ARG A 105 -11.99 -14.80 -4.52
N ALA A 106 -12.67 -14.74 -5.66
CA ALA A 106 -12.96 -15.93 -6.45
C ALA A 106 -11.68 -16.58 -7.01
N ALA A 107 -10.75 -15.78 -7.54
CA ALA A 107 -9.48 -16.28 -8.08
C ALA A 107 -8.59 -16.90 -6.98
N THR A 108 -8.44 -16.21 -5.85
CA THR A 108 -7.67 -16.72 -4.70
C THR A 108 -8.26 -18.00 -4.13
N GLU A 109 -9.59 -18.11 -4.06
CA GLU A 109 -10.26 -19.33 -3.58
C GLU A 109 -10.10 -20.50 -4.55
N GLU A 110 -10.17 -20.27 -5.87
CA GLU A 110 -9.92 -21.31 -6.87
C GLU A 110 -8.48 -21.84 -6.79
N GLU A 111 -7.49 -20.94 -6.69
CA GLU A 111 -6.09 -21.31 -6.49
C GLU A 111 -5.89 -22.09 -5.18
N ARG A 112 -6.53 -21.64 -4.09
CA ARG A 112 -6.50 -22.33 -2.79
C ARG A 112 -7.07 -23.73 -2.88
N GLN A 113 -8.20 -23.92 -3.56
CA GLN A 113 -8.81 -25.24 -3.75
C GLN A 113 -7.94 -26.15 -4.61
N LYS A 114 -7.33 -25.61 -5.67
CA LYS A 114 -6.38 -26.34 -6.52
C LYS A 114 -5.16 -26.79 -5.72
N ALA A 115 -4.56 -25.90 -4.93
CA ALA A 115 -3.45 -26.21 -4.04
C ALA A 115 -3.84 -27.29 -3.01
N GLN A 116 -5.04 -27.20 -2.44
CA GLN A 116 -5.55 -28.20 -1.50
C GLN A 116 -5.69 -29.59 -2.13
N ARG A 117 -6.13 -29.68 -3.39
CA ARG A 117 -6.21 -30.97 -4.10
C ARG A 117 -4.83 -31.59 -4.32
N PHE A 118 -3.85 -30.78 -4.74
CA PHE A 118 -2.48 -31.28 -4.88
C PHE A 118 -1.85 -31.69 -3.56
N ALA A 119 -2.11 -30.94 -2.47
CA ALA A 119 -1.65 -31.33 -1.14
C ALA A 119 -2.17 -32.71 -0.72
N ARG A 120 -3.46 -33.00 -0.98
CA ARG A 120 -4.03 -34.33 -0.71
C ARG A 120 -3.37 -35.44 -1.54
N GLN A 121 -3.16 -35.20 -2.83
CA GLN A 121 -2.48 -36.16 -3.71
C GLN A 121 -1.04 -36.43 -3.25
N LEU A 122 -0.32 -35.40 -2.84
CA LEU A 122 1.03 -35.55 -2.29
C LEU A 122 1.03 -36.35 -1.00
N GLU A 123 0.09 -36.09 -0.09
CA GLU A 123 -0.03 -36.83 1.17
C GLU A 123 -0.37 -38.31 0.93
N GLU A 124 -1.23 -38.62 -0.04
CA GLU A 124 -1.51 -40.00 -0.46
C GLU A 124 -0.25 -40.68 -1.01
N LYS A 125 0.50 -39.99 -1.88
CA LYS A 125 1.76 -40.52 -2.43
C LYS A 125 2.82 -40.73 -1.36
N GLU A 126 2.91 -39.82 -0.39
CA GLU A 126 3.82 -39.94 0.74
C GLU A 126 3.45 -41.12 1.65
N ARG A 127 2.14 -41.37 1.86
CA ARG A 127 1.67 -42.58 2.56
C ARG A 127 2.00 -43.86 1.81
N GLU A 128 1.82 -43.90 0.50
CA GLU A 128 2.19 -45.06 -0.33
C GLU A 128 3.70 -45.33 -0.25
N LEU A 129 4.51 -44.28 -0.42
CA LEU A 129 5.97 -44.38 -0.34
C LEU A 129 6.42 -44.88 1.04
N LYS A 130 5.83 -44.37 2.12
CA LYS A 130 6.11 -44.82 3.49
C LYS A 130 5.77 -46.30 3.70
N LYS A 131 4.70 -46.82 3.09
CA LYS A 131 4.37 -48.25 3.14
C LYS A 131 5.42 -49.09 2.42
N HIS A 132 5.86 -48.64 1.24
CA HIS A 132 6.92 -49.34 0.50
C HIS A 132 8.24 -49.33 1.26
N ASP A 133 8.63 -48.18 1.83
CA ASP A 133 9.84 -48.06 2.64
C ASP A 133 9.79 -48.99 3.86
N ALA A 134 8.66 -49.05 4.56
CA ALA A 134 8.48 -49.98 5.68
C ALA A 134 8.60 -51.43 5.24
N TYR A 135 7.95 -51.80 4.11
CA TYR A 135 8.03 -53.14 3.55
C TYR A 135 9.47 -53.55 3.21
N TYR A 136 10.24 -52.70 2.52
CA TYR A 136 11.62 -53.02 2.17
C TYR A 136 12.54 -53.08 3.38
N LYS A 137 12.34 -52.19 4.37
CA LYS A 137 13.06 -52.27 5.65
C LYS A 137 12.79 -53.60 6.38
N GLU A 138 11.55 -54.07 6.37
CA GLU A 138 11.19 -55.36 6.96
C GLU A 138 11.83 -56.54 6.22
N GLN A 139 11.84 -56.51 4.88
CA GLN A 139 12.52 -57.55 4.09
C GLN A 139 14.02 -57.59 4.37
N LEU A 140 14.67 -56.43 4.46
CA LEU A 140 16.08 -56.34 4.84
C LEU A 140 16.31 -56.89 6.24
N ALA A 141 15.53 -56.47 7.23
CA ALA A 141 15.64 -56.95 8.61
C ALA A 141 15.48 -58.47 8.70
N ARG A 142 14.53 -59.05 7.94
CA ARG A 142 14.33 -60.51 7.89
C ARG A 142 15.53 -61.23 7.25
N LEU A 143 16.13 -60.64 6.22
CA LEU A 143 17.33 -61.19 5.59
C LEU A 143 18.51 -61.15 6.56
N GLU A 144 18.70 -60.03 7.24
CA GLU A 144 19.74 -59.81 8.26
C GLU A 144 19.58 -60.76 9.45
N GLU A 145 18.35 -60.96 9.93
CA GLU A 145 18.07 -61.90 11.01
C GLU A 145 18.46 -63.33 10.61
N ARG A 146 18.03 -63.76 9.42
CA ARG A 146 18.35 -65.09 8.91
C ARG A 146 19.86 -65.26 8.70
N SER A 147 20.56 -64.25 8.17
CA SER A 147 22.01 -64.32 7.99
C SER A 147 22.75 -64.37 9.34
N ALA A 148 22.31 -63.59 10.33
CA ALA A 148 22.85 -63.64 11.69
C ALA A 148 22.65 -65.02 12.35
N GLN A 149 21.47 -65.63 12.18
CA GLN A 149 21.20 -66.99 12.66
C GLN A 149 22.13 -68.02 12.00
N PHE A 150 22.34 -67.92 10.69
CA PHE A 150 23.29 -68.79 9.99
C PHE A 150 24.70 -68.66 10.57
N TYR A 151 25.23 -67.44 10.71
CA TYR A 151 26.57 -67.23 11.30
C TYR A 151 26.68 -67.75 12.73
N LYS A 152 25.66 -67.55 13.56
CA LYS A 152 25.63 -68.05 14.92
C LYS A 152 25.72 -69.59 14.96
N VAL A 153 24.88 -70.28 14.19
CA VAL A 153 24.91 -71.75 14.16
C VAL A 153 26.23 -72.28 13.61
N THR A 154 26.78 -71.66 12.57
CA THR A 154 28.07 -72.09 11.99
C THR A 154 29.23 -71.90 12.98
N THR A 155 29.25 -70.77 13.70
CA THR A 155 30.28 -70.51 14.71
C THR A 155 30.15 -71.46 15.92
N GLU A 156 28.93 -71.71 16.40
CA GLU A 156 28.67 -72.69 17.47
C GLU A 156 29.10 -74.12 17.06
N GLN A 157 28.80 -74.55 15.84
CA GLN A 157 29.21 -75.85 15.32
C GLN A 157 30.74 -75.97 15.21
N TYR A 158 31.41 -74.92 14.73
CA TYR A 158 32.87 -74.88 14.65
C TYR A 158 33.50 -74.95 16.05
N GLN A 159 33.01 -74.14 16.99
CA GLN A 159 33.47 -74.13 18.37
C GLN A 159 33.32 -75.52 19.01
N LYS A 160 32.14 -76.14 18.86
CA LYS A 160 31.87 -77.48 19.39
C LYS A 160 32.81 -78.53 18.80
N ALA A 161 33.04 -78.51 17.49
CA ALA A 161 33.98 -79.43 16.84
C ALA A 161 35.42 -79.22 17.35
N ALA A 162 35.85 -77.96 17.52
CA ALA A 162 37.16 -77.64 18.09
C ALA A 162 37.30 -78.16 19.53
N ASP A 163 36.26 -77.97 20.36
CA ASP A 163 36.22 -78.47 21.74
C ASP A 163 36.27 -80.00 21.79
N GLU A 164 35.48 -80.69 20.95
CA GLU A 164 35.48 -82.16 20.83
C GLU A 164 36.85 -82.71 20.43
N VAL A 165 37.52 -82.08 19.45
CA VAL A 165 38.88 -82.44 19.05
C VAL A 165 39.84 -82.21 20.21
N SER A 166 39.78 -81.06 20.87
CA SER A 166 40.65 -80.75 22.02
C SER A 166 40.47 -81.75 23.17
N ALA A 167 39.26 -82.25 23.39
CA ALA A 167 38.95 -83.23 24.42
C ALA A 167 39.49 -84.62 24.11
N ARG A 168 39.64 -84.99 22.82
CA ARG A 168 40.25 -86.27 22.41
C ARG A 168 41.77 -86.31 22.60
N PHE A 169 42.40 -85.14 22.66
CA PHE A 169 43.86 -84.99 22.81
C PHE A 169 44.27 -84.57 24.24
N LYS A 170 43.33 -84.57 25.20
CA LYS A 170 43.58 -84.42 26.63
C LYS A 170 43.42 -85.77 27.33
#